data_AF-H2XQZ1-F1
#
_entry.id   AF-H2XQZ1-F1
#
_cell.length_a   1.000
_cell.length_b   1.000
_cell.length_c   1.000
_cell.angle_alpha   90.00
_cell.angle_beta   90.00
_cell.angle_gamma   90.00
#
_symmetry.space_group_name_H-M   'P 1'
#
loop_
_entity.id
_entity.type
_entity.pdbx_description
1 polymer ?
#
loop_
_entity_poly.entity_id
_entity_poly.type
_entity_poly.pdbx_seq_one_letter_code
_entity_poly.pdbx_strand_id
1 'polypeptide(L)'
;MWQADYSSCQQLCQDVAESINDRNKEIRLGGSVSKVNCLIKKDLLNLKSMTEKLRLDLIRSAKSHTTTHGEVERRQNLLDTLSTKVRILDKAAERSLSTSSAAERVALLSSNHDQSQSSYGNPWLDTRKGILIFH
;
A
#
# COMPACT_ATOMS: atom_id res chain seq x y z
N MET A 1 13.97 -12.18 -25.70
CA MET A 1 12.78 -11.46 -25.21
C MET A 1 12.88 -10.95 -23.76
N TRP A 2 14.06 -10.93 -23.12
CA TRP A 2 14.21 -10.48 -21.72
C TRP A 2 13.83 -9.02 -21.49
N GLN A 3 14.21 -8.12 -22.42
CA GLN A 3 13.89 -6.70 -22.29
C GLN A 3 12.38 -6.43 -22.36
N ALA A 4 11.65 -7.14 -23.20
CA ALA A 4 10.19 -7.01 -23.32
C ALA A 4 9.49 -7.52 -22.05
N ASP A 5 9.91 -8.68 -21.53
CA ASP A 5 9.40 -9.20 -20.25
C ASP A 5 9.66 -8.24 -19.09
N TYR A 6 10.85 -7.62 -19.04
CA TYR A 6 11.18 -6.59 -18.05
C TYR A 6 10.29 -5.35 -18.18
N SER A 7 10.07 -4.85 -19.40
CA SER A 7 9.17 -3.71 -19.64
C SER A 7 7.73 -4.02 -19.23
N SER A 8 7.24 -5.23 -19.50
CA SER A 8 5.92 -5.68 -19.03
C SER A 8 5.82 -5.69 -17.51
N CYS A 9 6.87 -6.13 -16.80
CA CYS A 9 6.93 -6.05 -15.35
C CYS A 9 6.91 -4.60 -14.86
N GLN A 10 7.60 -3.68 -15.53
CA GLN A 10 7.57 -2.24 -15.18
C GLN A 10 6.17 -1.65 -15.36
N GLN A 11 5.48 -1.99 -16.46
CA GLN A 11 4.11 -1.54 -16.68
C GLN A 11 3.18 -2.07 -15.59
N LEU A 12 3.26 -3.37 -15.28
CA LEU A 12 2.43 -3.95 -14.22
C LEU A 12 2.74 -3.36 -12.83
N CYS A 13 4.00 -3.01 -12.54
CA CYS A 13 4.33 -2.26 -11.32
C CYS A 13 3.59 -0.91 -11.25
N GLN A 14 3.53 -0.20 -12.37
CA GLN A 14 2.87 1.10 -12.46
C GLN A 14 1.35 0.94 -12.28
N ASP A 15 0.73 -0.01 -12.98
CA ASP A 15 -0.70 -0.27 -12.90
C ASP A 15 -1.12 -0.64 -11.46
N VAL A 16 -0.31 -1.44 -10.76
CA VAL A 16 -0.52 -1.78 -9.35
C VAL A 16 -0.38 -0.55 -8.44
N ALA A 17 0.61 0.31 -8.69
CA ALA A 17 0.80 1.54 -7.92
C ALA A 17 -0.39 2.50 -8.08
N GLU A 18 -0.89 2.66 -9.31
CA GLU A 18 -2.08 3.46 -9.62
C GLU A 18 -3.33 2.87 -8.95
N SER A 19 -3.54 1.56 -9.07
CA SER A 19 -4.66 0.86 -8.42
C SER A 19 -4.64 1.02 -6.89
N ILE A 20 -3.45 0.96 -6.26
CA ILE A 20 -3.29 1.23 -4.82
C ILE A 20 -3.66 2.67 -4.49
N ASN A 21 -3.20 3.64 -5.29
CA ASN A 21 -3.49 5.05 -5.07
C ASN A 21 -4.99 5.35 -5.21
N ASP A 22 -5.65 4.80 -6.22
CA ASP A 22 -7.07 4.99 -6.46
C ASP A 22 -7.91 4.35 -5.35
N ARG A 23 -7.57 3.12 -4.92
CA ARG A 23 -8.13 2.53 -3.70
C ARG A 23 -7.97 3.45 -2.49
N ASN A 24 -6.80 4.05 -2.30
CA ASN A 24 -6.57 4.93 -1.16
C ASN A 24 -7.44 6.20 -1.22
N LYS A 25 -7.77 6.70 -2.41
CA LYS A 25 -8.73 7.78 -2.60
C LYS A 25 -10.13 7.31 -2.22
N GLU A 26 -10.57 6.16 -2.72
CA GLU A 26 -11.88 5.58 -2.41
C GLU A 26 -12.08 5.33 -0.91
N ILE A 27 -11.06 4.83 -0.20
CA ILE A 27 -11.10 4.68 1.27
C ILE A 27 -11.40 6.02 1.96
N ARG A 28 -10.82 7.13 1.49
CA ARG A 28 -11.06 8.46 2.07
C ARG A 28 -12.45 8.99 1.76
N LEU A 29 -13.00 8.61 0.61
CA LEU A 29 -14.34 9.01 0.17
C LEU A 29 -15.45 8.10 0.74
N GLY A 30 -15.10 7.01 1.42
CA GLY A 30 -16.05 6.03 1.96
C GLY A 30 -16.62 5.09 0.89
N GLY A 31 -15.94 4.94 -0.25
CA GLY A 31 -16.35 4.07 -1.36
C GLY A 31 -16.08 2.58 -1.11
N SER A 32 -16.62 1.73 -1.98
CA SER A 32 -16.39 0.28 -1.92
C SER A 32 -15.07 -0.13 -2.56
N VAL A 33 -14.20 -0.80 -1.79
CA VAL A 33 -12.81 -1.09 -2.20
C VAL A 33 -12.48 -2.57 -2.32
N SER A 34 -13.44 -3.44 -2.05
CA SER A 34 -13.26 -4.90 -2.06
C SER A 34 -12.85 -5.45 -3.44
N LYS A 35 -13.48 -4.96 -4.52
CA LYS A 35 -13.16 -5.37 -5.89
C LYS A 35 -11.73 -4.96 -6.28
N VAL A 36 -11.36 -3.71 -5.99
CA VAL A 36 -10.03 -3.17 -6.28
C VAL A 36 -8.96 -3.89 -5.47
N ASN A 37 -9.25 -4.22 -4.21
CA ASN A 37 -8.36 -5.04 -3.37
C ASN A 37 -8.08 -6.42 -3.96
N CYS A 38 -9.10 -7.09 -4.50
CA CYS A 38 -8.94 -8.39 -5.15
C CYS A 38 -8.04 -8.30 -6.39
N LEU A 39 -8.25 -7.26 -7.21
CA LEU A 39 -7.42 -6.99 -8.38
C LEU A 39 -5.96 -6.71 -8.00
N ILE A 40 -5.70 -5.82 -7.04
CA ILE A 40 -4.35 -5.51 -6.54
C ILE A 40 -3.63 -6.79 -6.09
N LYS A 41 -4.31 -7.66 -5.33
CA LYS A 41 -3.73 -8.94 -4.87
C LYS A 41 -3.39 -9.86 -6.04
N LYS A 42 -4.29 -9.99 -7.02
CA LYS A 42 -4.05 -10.79 -8.23
C LYS A 42 -2.84 -10.26 -9.00
N ASP A 43 -2.77 -8.96 -9.21
CA ASP A 43 -1.73 -8.32 -10.01
C ASP A 43 -0.37 -8.36 -9.30
N LEU A 44 -0.35 -8.25 -7.97
CA LEU A 44 0.86 -8.48 -7.17
C LEU A 44 1.37 -9.93 -7.27
N LEU A 45 0.48 -10.92 -7.22
CA LEU A 45 0.86 -12.32 -7.40
C LEU A 45 1.42 -12.57 -8.80
N ASN A 46 0.80 -11.98 -9.82
CA ASN A 46 1.29 -12.05 -11.19
C ASN A 46 2.68 -11.40 -11.31
N LEU A 47 2.87 -10.20 -10.74
CA LEU A 47 4.15 -9.49 -10.76
C LEU A 47 5.27 -10.28 -10.06
N LYS A 48 4.97 -10.92 -8.92
CA LYS A 48 5.89 -11.83 -8.22
C LYS A 48 6.29 -13.01 -9.11
N SER A 49 5.32 -13.65 -9.77
CA SER A 49 5.57 -14.77 -10.70
C SER A 49 6.41 -14.36 -11.90
N MET A 50 6.12 -13.22 -12.53
CA MET A 50 6.89 -12.70 -13.67
C MET A 50 8.33 -12.33 -13.28
N THR A 51 8.52 -11.79 -12.07
CA THR A 51 9.85 -11.46 -11.54
C THR A 51 10.68 -12.73 -11.32
N GLU A 52 10.09 -13.79 -10.75
CA GLU A 52 10.77 -15.08 -10.59
C GLU A 52 11.07 -15.76 -11.93
N LYS A 53 10.16 -15.66 -12.91
CA LYS A 53 10.44 -16.14 -14.28
C LYS A 53 11.67 -15.44 -14.86
N LEU A 54 11.74 -14.10 -14.79
CA LEU A 54 12.90 -13.32 -15.25
C LEU A 54 14.20 -13.72 -14.55
N ARG A 55 14.13 -14.04 -13.26
CA ARG A 55 15.26 -14.54 -12.47
C ARG A 55 15.76 -15.89 -12.99
N LEU A 56 14.85 -16.85 -13.18
CA LEU A 56 15.19 -18.18 -13.69
C LEU A 56 15.76 -18.11 -15.12
N ASP A 57 15.19 -17.23 -15.96
CA ASP A 57 15.68 -16.97 -17.32
C ASP A 57 17.11 -16.42 -17.31
N LEU A 58 17.43 -15.51 -16.38
CA LEU A 58 18.77 -14.99 -16.20
C LEU A 58 19.76 -16.08 -15.80
N ILE A 59 19.42 -16.89 -14.78
CA ILE A 59 20.26 -18.00 -14.30
C ILE A 59 20.52 -19.00 -15.44
N ARG A 60 19.48 -19.35 -16.19
CA ARG A 60 19.59 -20.26 -17.34
C ARG A 60 20.51 -19.69 -18.41
N SER A 61 20.32 -18.44 -18.81
CA SER A 61 21.15 -17.80 -19.84
C SER A 61 22.61 -17.63 -19.40
N ALA A 62 22.85 -17.28 -18.12
CA ALA A 62 24.19 -17.20 -17.55
C ALA A 62 24.90 -18.56 -17.57
N LYS A 63 24.22 -19.62 -17.13
CA LYS A 63 24.74 -21.01 -17.19
C LYS A 63 24.99 -21.51 -18.60
N SER A 64 24.21 -21.04 -19.57
CA SER A 64 24.35 -21.40 -20.98
C SER A 64 25.48 -20.62 -21.68
N HIS A 65 26.12 -19.66 -21.01
CA HIS A 65 27.12 -18.74 -21.57
C HIS A 65 26.61 -17.98 -22.82
N THR A 66 25.29 -17.85 -22.97
CA THR A 66 24.66 -17.15 -24.10
C THR A 66 24.61 -15.63 -23.91
N THR A 67 24.93 -15.18 -22.70
CA THR A 67 24.96 -13.78 -22.30
C THR A 67 26.34 -13.46 -21.71
N THR A 68 26.90 -12.29 -22.03
CA THR A 68 28.17 -11.83 -21.48
C THR A 68 28.07 -11.49 -19.99
N HIS A 69 29.18 -11.59 -19.26
CA HIS A 69 29.20 -11.33 -17.81
C HIS A 69 28.61 -9.96 -17.44
N GLY A 70 29.04 -8.89 -18.11
CA GLY A 70 28.54 -7.53 -17.84
C GLY A 70 27.04 -7.37 -18.12
N GLU A 71 26.50 -8.12 -19.08
CA GLU A 71 25.05 -8.11 -19.33
C GLU A 71 24.28 -8.90 -18.26
N VAL A 72 24.87 -9.96 -17.69
CA VAL A 72 24.30 -10.66 -16.53
C VAL A 72 24.21 -9.74 -15.32
N GLU A 73 25.30 -9.02 -14.99
CA GLU A 73 25.31 -8.05 -13.89
C GLU A 73 24.30 -6.93 -14.09
N ARG A 74 24.23 -6.36 -15.29
CA ARG A 74 23.24 -5.32 -15.61
C ARG A 74 21.81 -5.83 -15.40
N ARG A 75 21.50 -7.04 -15.87
CA ARG A 75 20.17 -7.66 -15.70
C ARG A 75 19.86 -7.98 -14.24
N GLN A 76 20.86 -8.36 -13.46
CA GLN A 76 20.72 -8.59 -12.02
C GLN A 76 20.34 -7.30 -11.28
N ASN A 77 21.03 -6.18 -11.54
CA ASN A 77 20.70 -4.89 -10.92
C ASN A 77 19.26 -4.43 -11.22
N LEU A 78 18.80 -4.68 -12.45
CA LEU A 78 17.43 -4.39 -12.85
C LEU A 78 16.41 -5.28 -12.12
N LEU A 79 16.73 -6.55 -11.91
CA LEU A 79 15.91 -7.49 -11.16
C LEU A 79 15.83 -7.13 -9.67
N ASP A 80 16.94 -6.68 -9.08
CA ASP A 80 16.98 -6.23 -7.69
C ASP A 80 16.14 -4.96 -7.48
N THR A 81 16.19 -4.05 -8.45
CA THR A 81 15.33 -2.86 -8.49
C THR A 81 13.85 -3.26 -8.56
N LEU A 82 13.49 -4.21 -9.45
CA LEU A 82 12.12 -4.72 -9.54
C LEU A 82 11.68 -5.38 -8.23
N SER A 83 12.50 -6.25 -7.65
CA SER A 83 12.20 -6.96 -6.41
C SER A 83 11.98 -5.99 -5.25
N THR A 84 12.76 -4.91 -5.21
CA THR A 84 12.57 -3.82 -4.24
C THR A 84 11.23 -3.12 -4.45
N LYS A 85 10.86 -2.79 -5.69
CA LYS A 85 9.56 -2.19 -6.03
C LYS A 85 8.40 -3.11 -5.63
N VAL A 86 8.47 -4.41 -5.94
CA VAL A 86 7.45 -5.41 -5.56
C VAL A 86 7.25 -5.41 -4.04
N ARG A 87 8.34 -5.44 -3.26
CA ARG A 87 8.27 -5.41 -1.80
C ARG A 87 7.65 -4.12 -1.24
N ILE A 88 7.95 -2.98 -1.88
CA ILE A 88 7.34 -1.69 -1.49
C ILE A 88 5.83 -1.71 -1.80
N LEU A 89 5.43 -2.22 -2.97
CA LEU A 89 4.03 -2.33 -3.35
C LEU A 89 3.25 -3.29 -2.45
N ASP A 90 3.86 -4.42 -2.04
CA ASP A 90 3.28 -5.38 -1.08
C ASP A 90 2.96 -4.68 0.25
N LYS A 91 3.95 -3.96 0.80
CA LYS A 91 3.77 -3.18 2.04
C LYS A 91 2.74 -2.06 1.89
N ALA A 92 2.70 -1.40 0.74
CA ALA A 92 1.70 -0.36 0.47
C ALA A 92 0.29 -0.96 0.33
N ALA A 93 0.19 -2.17 -0.24
CA ALA A 93 -1.05 -2.90 -0.39
C ALA A 93 -1.65 -3.25 0.99
N GLU A 94 -0.81 -3.69 1.93
CA GLU A 94 -1.16 -4.04 3.30
C GLU A 94 -1.48 -2.83 4.18
N ARG A 95 -0.63 -1.79 4.15
CA ARG A 95 -0.77 -0.60 5.01
C ARG A 95 -2.14 0.05 4.90
N SER A 96 -2.65 0.22 3.67
CA SER A 96 -3.94 0.88 3.48
C SER A 96 -5.11 0.05 3.99
N LEU A 97 -4.97 -1.28 4.06
CA LEU A 97 -5.99 -2.17 4.60
C LEU A 97 -6.13 -1.95 6.12
N SER A 98 -4.99 -1.83 6.81
CA SER A 98 -4.96 -1.46 8.23
C SER A 98 -5.54 -0.06 8.47
N THR A 99 -5.27 0.90 7.58
CA THR A 99 -5.85 2.25 7.64
C THR A 99 -7.36 2.25 7.35
N SER A 100 -7.86 1.45 6.40
CA SER A 100 -9.31 1.30 6.13
C SER A 100 -10.04 0.83 7.39
N SER A 101 -9.51 -0.19 8.05
CA SER A 101 -10.06 -0.69 9.32
C SER A 101 -10.05 0.38 10.42
N ALA A 102 -9.04 1.26 10.45
CA ALA A 102 -9.01 2.39 11.38
C ALA A 102 -10.04 3.48 11.04
N ALA A 103 -10.20 3.80 9.76
CA ALA A 103 -11.20 4.77 9.28
C ALA A 103 -12.64 4.27 9.53
N GLU A 104 -12.91 2.99 9.30
CA GLU A 104 -14.18 2.34 9.64
C GLU A 104 -14.46 2.41 11.15
N ARG A 105 -13.47 2.12 12.00
CA ARG A 105 -13.59 2.29 13.45
C ARG A 105 -13.93 3.73 13.84
N VAL A 106 -13.27 4.73 13.24
CA VAL A 106 -13.53 6.15 13.52
C VAL A 106 -14.93 6.57 13.05
N ALA A 107 -15.38 6.09 11.89
CA ALA A 107 -16.74 6.34 11.40
C ALA A 107 -17.80 5.74 12.34
N LEU A 108 -17.57 4.52 12.86
CA LEU A 108 -18.46 3.89 13.84
C LEU A 108 -18.47 4.63 15.18
N LEU A 109 -17.31 5.14 15.65
CA LEU A 109 -17.24 5.95 16.88
C LEU A 109 -17.94 7.32 16.72
N SER A 110 -17.88 7.91 15.52
CA SER A 110 -18.54 9.19 15.22
C SER A 110 -20.06 9.04 15.06
N SER A 111 -20.54 7.87 14.63
CA SER A 111 -21.97 7.61 14.39
C SER A 111 -22.82 7.53 15.67
N ASN A 112 -22.20 7.48 16.86
CA ASN A 112 -22.90 7.47 18.14
C ASN A 112 -22.93 8.84 18.85
N HIS A 113 -22.46 9.93 18.20
CA HIS A 113 -22.42 11.26 18.82
C HIS A 113 -23.61 12.17 18.43
N ASP A 114 -24.74 11.60 18.02
CA ASP A 114 -25.97 12.40 17.96
C ASP A 114 -27.19 11.55 18.26
N GLN A 115 -27.59 11.52 19.54
CA GLN A 115 -28.96 11.45 20.06
C GLN A 115 -28.92 11.18 21.58
N SER A 116 -28.82 12.25 22.36
CA SER A 116 -29.61 12.51 23.58
C SER A 116 -28.83 13.45 24.51
N GLN A 117 -29.23 14.72 24.48
CA GLN A 117 -29.60 15.49 25.67
C GLN A 117 -29.22 14.82 27.00
N SER A 118 -28.01 15.06 27.50
CA SER A 118 -27.77 14.97 28.93
C SER A 118 -26.68 15.93 29.35
N SER A 119 -27.15 16.94 30.07
CA SER A 119 -26.41 17.95 30.79
C SER A 119 -25.48 17.29 31.83
N TYR A 120 -24.30 16.84 31.41
CA TYR A 120 -23.20 16.58 32.33
C TYR A 120 -21.93 17.20 31.75
N GLY A 121 -21.64 18.40 32.24
CA GLY A 121 -20.42 19.13 31.94
C GLY A 121 -19.20 18.26 32.24
N ASN A 122 -18.26 18.25 31.30
CA ASN A 122 -16.99 17.56 31.43
C ASN A 122 -16.22 18.18 32.61
N PRO A 123 -15.94 17.45 33.71
CA PRO A 123 -15.38 18.01 34.94
C PRO A 123 -13.95 18.55 34.79
N TRP A 124 -13.30 18.30 33.66
CA TRP A 124 -11.96 18.80 33.32
C TRP A 124 -11.96 20.15 32.61
N LEU A 125 -13.13 20.64 32.17
CA LEU A 125 -13.26 21.89 31.44
C LEU A 125 -13.66 23.08 32.32
N ASP A 126 -14.01 22.85 33.59
CA ASP A 126 -14.36 23.92 34.52
C ASP A 126 -13.14 24.37 35.33
N THR A 127 -12.28 25.17 34.70
CA THR A 127 -11.17 25.87 35.36
C THR A 127 -11.37 27.37 35.30
N ARG A 128 -12.55 27.87 35.71
CA ARG A 128 -12.68 29.30 36.07
C ARG A 128 -13.73 29.49 37.15
N LYS A 129 -13.27 29.55 38.41
CA LYS A 129 -13.61 30.62 39.38
C LYS A 129 -12.93 30.32 40.71
N GLY A 130 -11.96 31.16 41.07
CA GLY A 130 -11.29 31.03 42.36
C GLY A 130 -10.16 32.02 42.57
N ILE A 131 -10.45 33.32 42.44
CA ILE A 131 -9.64 34.35 43.10
C ILE A 131 -10.63 35.23 43.86
N LEU A 132 -10.82 34.93 45.14
CA LEU A 132 -11.37 35.85 46.13
C LEU A 132 -10.18 36.49 46.85
N ILE A 133 -10.03 37.79 46.66
CA ILE A 133 -9.05 38.64 47.33
C ILE A 133 -9.60 38.93 48.73
N PHE A 134 -8.82 38.61 49.77
CA PHE A 134 -9.09 38.98 51.16
C PHE A 134 -8.91 40.49 51.37
N HIS A 135 -9.79 41.11 52.15
CA HIS A 135 -9.61 42.43 52.76
C HIS A 135 -9.75 42.30 54.27
#